data_AF-A0A2K8KLU6-F1
#
_entry.id   AF-A0A2K8KLU6-F1
#
_cell.length_a   1.000
_cell.length_b   1.000
_cell.length_c   1.000
_cell.angle_alpha   90.00
_cell.angle_beta   90.00
_cell.angle_gamma   90.00
#
_symmetry.space_group_name_H-M   'P 1'
#
loop_
_entity.id
_entity.type
_entity.pdbx_description
1 polymer ?
#
loop_
_entity_poly.entity_id
_entity_poly.type
_entity_poly.pdbx_seq_one_letter_code
_entity_poly.pdbx_strand_id
1 'polypeptide(L)'
;MTDVIDCDIPEAVRSLENLIREGFENPEGTSGKVQFYITTESLRIPMAVCFVEQNLTVSHSAIDRPDSTLTMPIQTAQLIIKNVTDVDYRDPDIIGNIKIEGELDLINQVAKSLLRPSNDTLERFGYAQNRNAKSYSMNEIARVSNPTELQILEAIAESRPIIITDLYTKVPVSDWSLERLVNDYRNVPLRVRSADQEETVAEFVNRITSTELDSNKIIEGHTKAYTEGCSLPEEMHNDFLPNHFSLDDYIAPQIWLGSVPVDVPASSLHHDPLDGFLYQILGRKKLVLYSPDQAPYLYPMKAYNNYQPCWVKPEEPDYGKFPLFRKARSVEVTLNPGELLVQPAGWFHAVYCLDSPTFSVSYFLRH
;
A
#
# COMPACT_ATOMS: atom_id res chain seq x y z
N MET A 1 13.16 -39.72 7.55
CA MET A 1 13.35 -38.34 8.04
C MET A 1 14.83 -38.18 8.25
N THR A 2 15.54 -37.79 7.20
CA THR A 2 16.96 -37.44 7.26
C THR A 2 17.02 -35.95 7.58
N ASP A 3 17.64 -35.62 8.70
CA ASP A 3 17.97 -34.26 9.09
C ASP A 3 18.77 -33.61 7.95
N VAL A 4 18.24 -32.51 7.41
CA VAL A 4 18.92 -31.71 6.39
C VAL A 4 20.14 -31.09 7.05
N ILE A 5 21.32 -31.60 6.71
CA ILE A 5 22.61 -31.06 7.13
C ILE A 5 22.72 -29.65 6.55
N ASP A 6 23.23 -28.70 7.34
CA ASP A 6 23.40 -27.28 7.02
C ASP A 6 24.26 -26.99 5.76
N CYS A 7 24.63 -27.98 4.94
CA CYS A 7 25.26 -27.80 3.63
C CYS A 7 24.28 -27.84 2.45
N ASP A 8 23.04 -28.32 2.62
CA ASP A 8 22.09 -28.56 1.52
C ASP A 8 20.99 -27.50 1.36
N ILE A 9 20.98 -26.45 2.20
CA ILE A 9 19.98 -25.37 2.10
C ILE A 9 20.34 -24.42 0.96
N PRO A 10 19.47 -24.24 -0.06
CA PRO A 10 19.73 -23.35 -1.18
C PRO A 10 19.93 -21.90 -0.75
N GLU A 11 20.76 -21.17 -1.49
CA GLU A 11 21.06 -19.75 -1.23
C GLU A 11 19.80 -18.89 -1.11
N ALA A 12 18.79 -19.11 -1.97
CA ALA A 12 17.53 -18.39 -1.90
C ALA A 12 16.81 -18.54 -0.55
N VAL A 13 16.86 -19.73 0.06
CA VAL A 13 16.22 -19.96 1.37
C VAL A 13 17.00 -19.24 2.47
N ARG A 14 18.34 -19.24 2.43
CA ARG A 14 19.18 -18.47 3.36
C ARG A 14 18.96 -16.96 3.21
N SER A 15 18.82 -16.48 1.99
CA SER A 15 18.53 -15.07 1.71
C SER A 15 17.15 -14.66 2.25
N LEU A 16 16.12 -15.51 2.11
CA LEU A 16 14.82 -15.27 2.76
C LEU A 16 14.96 -15.21 4.29
N GLU A 17 15.66 -16.18 4.90
CA GLU A 17 15.90 -16.17 6.34
C GLU A 17 16.58 -14.87 6.79
N ASN A 18 17.66 -14.46 6.11
CA ASN A 18 18.39 -13.24 6.44
C ASN A 18 17.49 -12.00 6.33
N LEU A 19 16.71 -11.91 5.24
CA LEU A 19 15.77 -10.82 5.04
C LEU A 19 14.74 -10.75 6.18
N ILE A 20 14.17 -11.89 6.58
CA ILE A 20 13.24 -11.96 7.71
C ILE A 20 13.93 -11.50 9.00
N ARG A 21 15.09 -12.05 9.33
CA ARG A 21 15.82 -11.70 10.57
C ARG A 21 16.16 -10.22 10.68
N GLU A 22 16.56 -9.62 9.57
CA GLU A 22 16.93 -8.22 9.52
C GLU A 22 15.73 -7.27 9.51
N GLY A 23 14.63 -7.64 8.85
CA GLY A 23 13.48 -6.76 8.64
C GLY A 23 12.34 -6.94 9.65
N PHE A 24 12.35 -8.01 10.43
CA PHE A 24 11.25 -8.34 11.33
C PHE A 24 11.15 -7.35 12.49
N GLU A 25 9.93 -6.87 12.73
CA GLU A 25 9.55 -6.11 13.91
C GLU A 25 8.23 -6.66 14.45
N ASN A 26 8.04 -6.56 15.76
CA ASN A 26 6.82 -7.01 16.43
C ASN A 26 6.45 -6.10 17.60
N PRO A 27 6.24 -4.79 17.37
CA PRO A 27 5.89 -3.86 18.44
C PRO A 27 4.52 -4.16 19.07
N GLU A 28 3.65 -4.84 18.33
CA GLU A 28 2.34 -5.29 18.80
C GLU A 28 2.40 -6.45 19.81
N GLY A 29 3.54 -7.16 19.88
CA GLY A 29 3.73 -8.30 20.76
C GLY A 29 2.97 -9.56 20.34
N THR A 30 2.63 -9.68 19.05
CA THR A 30 1.93 -10.84 18.50
C THR A 30 2.76 -12.12 18.70
N SER A 31 2.11 -13.26 18.86
CA SER A 31 2.81 -14.55 18.86
C SER A 31 2.32 -15.37 17.67
N GLY A 32 3.22 -16.06 16.99
CA GLY A 32 2.87 -16.84 15.81
C GLY A 32 3.92 -17.84 15.39
N LYS A 33 3.46 -18.91 14.76
CA LYS A 33 4.27 -19.97 14.16
C LYS A 33 3.91 -20.13 12.69
N VAL A 34 4.76 -19.62 11.82
CA VAL A 34 4.57 -19.68 10.37
C VAL A 34 5.53 -20.71 9.77
N GLN A 35 4.97 -21.71 9.10
CA GLN A 35 5.75 -22.74 8.40
C GLN A 35 5.84 -22.39 6.91
N PHE A 36 7.04 -22.12 6.42
CA PHE A 36 7.33 -22.03 5.00
C PHE A 36 7.73 -23.40 4.47
N TYR A 37 7.29 -23.71 3.25
CA TYR A 37 7.75 -24.82 2.45
C TYR A 37 8.19 -24.32 1.08
N ILE A 38 9.51 -24.28 0.86
CA ILE A 38 10.09 -23.90 -0.42
C ILE A 38 10.31 -25.17 -1.24
N THR A 39 9.66 -25.27 -2.40
CA THR A 39 9.71 -26.48 -3.24
C THR A 39 10.67 -26.31 -4.42
N THR A 40 11.49 -27.32 -4.65
CA THR A 40 12.27 -27.51 -5.89
C THR A 40 11.73 -28.73 -6.65
N GLU A 41 12.34 -29.10 -7.78
CA GLU A 41 11.97 -30.33 -8.51
C GLU A 41 12.10 -31.60 -7.66
N SER A 42 13.00 -31.61 -6.67
CA SER A 42 13.40 -32.81 -5.93
C SER A 42 13.22 -32.70 -4.41
N LEU A 43 13.07 -31.49 -3.87
CA LEU A 43 13.06 -31.24 -2.43
C LEU A 43 11.90 -30.34 -2.00
N ARG A 44 11.43 -30.56 -0.77
CA ARG A 44 10.56 -29.65 -0.05
C ARG A 44 11.31 -29.19 1.20
N ILE A 45 11.77 -27.95 1.19
CA ILE A 45 12.65 -27.41 2.22
C ILE A 45 11.78 -26.69 3.25
N PRO A 46 11.70 -27.18 4.50
CA PRO A 46 10.96 -26.50 5.55
C PRO A 46 11.78 -25.33 6.11
N MET A 47 11.12 -24.20 6.34
CA MET A 47 11.64 -23.09 7.12
C MET A 47 10.55 -22.61 8.08
N ALA A 48 10.76 -22.78 9.37
CA ALA A 48 9.83 -22.32 10.41
C ALA A 48 10.25 -20.95 10.91
N VAL A 49 9.27 -20.04 10.99
CA VAL A 49 9.41 -18.67 11.51
C VAL A 49 8.50 -18.56 12.72
N CYS A 50 9.08 -18.58 13.92
CA CYS A 50 8.37 -18.52 15.18
C CYS A 50 8.71 -17.22 15.90
N PHE A 51 7.70 -16.52 16.38
CA PHE A 51 7.90 -15.28 17.14
C PHE A 51 6.95 -15.21 18.33
N VAL A 52 7.46 -14.69 19.44
CA VAL A 52 6.73 -14.42 20.69
C VAL A 52 7.32 -13.15 21.27
N GLU A 53 6.48 -12.13 21.48
CA GLU A 53 6.94 -10.79 21.87
C GLU A 53 8.04 -10.29 20.91
N GLN A 54 9.21 -9.90 21.39
CA GLN A 54 10.32 -9.44 20.54
C GLN A 54 11.25 -10.56 20.08
N ASN A 55 11.01 -11.80 20.48
CA ASN A 55 11.90 -12.92 20.16
C ASN A 55 11.49 -13.55 18.83
N LEU A 56 12.42 -13.57 17.88
CA LEU A 56 12.29 -14.25 16.59
C LEU A 56 13.22 -15.46 16.54
N THR A 57 12.67 -16.61 16.17
CA THR A 57 13.43 -17.83 15.85
C THR A 57 13.09 -18.26 14.43
N VAL A 58 14.11 -18.38 13.59
CA VAL A 58 14.00 -19.02 12.27
C VAL A 58 14.81 -20.32 12.29
N SER A 59 14.25 -21.41 11.77
CA SER A 59 14.92 -22.71 11.68
C SER A 59 14.51 -23.46 10.42
N HIS A 60 15.35 -24.39 9.96
CA HIS A 60 15.08 -25.20 8.76
C HIS A 60 14.47 -26.56 9.10
N SER A 61 13.45 -26.55 9.96
CA SER A 61 12.78 -27.75 10.44
C SER A 61 11.28 -27.62 10.30
N ALA A 62 10.60 -28.74 10.09
CA ALA A 62 9.14 -28.77 10.17
C ALA A 62 8.72 -28.64 11.63
N ILE A 63 7.79 -27.75 11.92
CA ILE A 63 7.18 -27.60 13.24
C ILE A 63 5.83 -28.31 13.30
N ASP A 64 5.51 -28.86 14.47
CA ASP A 64 4.18 -29.43 14.72
C ASP A 64 3.16 -28.33 14.93
N ARG A 65 1.99 -28.46 14.28
CA ARG A 65 0.83 -27.55 14.36
C ARG A 65 1.22 -26.06 14.18
N PRO A 66 1.67 -25.66 12.98
CA PRO A 66 1.86 -24.24 12.68
C PRO A 66 0.52 -23.51 12.69
N ASP A 67 0.52 -22.25 13.13
CA ASP A 67 -0.66 -21.37 13.06
C ASP A 67 -0.95 -20.97 11.62
N SER A 68 0.08 -20.96 10.77
CA SER A 68 -0.03 -20.69 9.33
C SER A 68 1.02 -21.42 8.52
N THR A 69 0.68 -21.80 7.29
CA THR A 69 1.60 -22.42 6.34
C THR A 69 1.61 -21.65 5.04
N LEU A 70 2.80 -21.38 4.52
CA LEU A 70 3.02 -20.83 3.19
C LEU A 70 3.87 -21.80 2.38
N THR A 71 3.41 -22.17 1.18
CA THR A 71 4.18 -23.00 0.23
C THR A 71 4.43 -22.22 -1.04
N MET A 72 5.66 -22.21 -1.53
CA MET A 72 6.03 -21.55 -2.79
C MET A 72 7.16 -22.30 -3.52
N PRO A 73 7.22 -22.27 -4.86
CA PRO A 73 8.39 -22.68 -5.63
C PRO A 73 9.63 -21.85 -5.31
N ILE A 74 10.81 -22.44 -5.44
CA ILE A 74 12.09 -21.72 -5.25
C ILE A 74 12.24 -20.55 -6.23
N GLN A 75 11.66 -20.64 -7.43
CA GLN A 75 11.67 -19.56 -8.42
C GLN A 75 10.89 -18.34 -7.92
N THR A 76 9.75 -18.55 -7.25
CA THR A 76 8.97 -17.46 -6.62
C THR A 76 9.76 -16.82 -5.49
N ALA A 77 10.44 -17.61 -4.66
CA ALA A 77 11.34 -17.08 -3.63
C ALA A 77 12.46 -16.21 -4.25
N GLN A 78 13.10 -16.69 -5.32
CA GLN A 78 14.13 -15.94 -6.06
C GLN A 78 13.58 -14.64 -6.66
N LEU A 79 12.36 -14.67 -7.21
CA LEU A 79 11.70 -13.49 -7.75
C LEU A 79 11.44 -12.44 -6.65
N ILE A 80 10.96 -12.85 -5.48
CA ILE A 80 10.76 -11.96 -4.33
C ILE A 80 12.10 -11.34 -3.92
N ILE A 81 13.15 -12.15 -3.70
CA ILE A 81 14.48 -11.69 -3.28
C ILE A 81 15.06 -10.69 -4.27
N LYS A 82 14.96 -10.98 -5.57
CA LYS A 82 15.51 -10.13 -6.63
C LYS A 82 14.85 -8.74 -6.67
N ASN A 83 13.57 -8.66 -6.28
CA ASN A 83 12.77 -7.44 -6.37
C ASN A 83 12.34 -6.92 -4.99
N VAL A 84 13.12 -7.14 -3.92
CA VAL A 84 12.76 -6.68 -2.56
C VAL A 84 12.45 -5.17 -2.45
N THR A 85 12.90 -4.39 -3.44
CA THR A 85 12.72 -2.94 -3.58
C THR A 85 11.40 -2.49 -4.18
N ASP A 86 10.67 -3.39 -4.83
CA ASP A 86 9.56 -3.05 -5.72
C ASP A 86 8.56 -4.19 -5.89
N VAL A 87 8.78 -5.33 -5.21
CA VAL A 87 7.91 -6.50 -5.25
C VAL A 87 6.49 -6.12 -4.80
N ASP A 88 5.52 -6.46 -5.64
CA ASP A 88 4.11 -6.44 -5.30
C ASP A 88 3.66 -7.89 -5.10
N TYR A 89 3.29 -8.26 -3.87
CA TYR A 89 2.82 -9.62 -3.58
C TYR A 89 1.52 -9.98 -4.30
N ARG A 90 0.80 -9.01 -4.89
CA ARG A 90 -0.40 -9.23 -5.70
C ARG A 90 -0.08 -9.56 -7.15
N ASP A 91 1.18 -9.43 -7.57
CA ASP A 91 1.63 -9.83 -8.89
C ASP A 91 1.21 -11.29 -9.16
N PRO A 92 0.50 -11.57 -10.28
CA PRO A 92 0.10 -12.93 -10.65
C PRO A 92 1.25 -13.95 -10.65
N ASP A 93 2.46 -13.53 -11.03
CA ASP A 93 3.65 -14.39 -11.04
C ASP A 93 4.11 -14.76 -9.62
N ILE A 94 3.66 -14.03 -8.60
CA ILE A 94 3.92 -14.29 -7.19
C ILE A 94 2.70 -14.99 -6.57
N ILE A 95 1.57 -14.30 -6.45
CA ILE A 95 0.41 -14.82 -5.70
C ILE A 95 -0.16 -16.09 -6.33
N GLY A 96 -0.12 -16.20 -7.66
CA GLY A 96 -0.58 -17.38 -8.39
C GLY A 96 0.25 -18.64 -8.09
N ASN A 97 1.49 -18.46 -7.59
CA ASN A 97 2.42 -19.54 -7.29
C ASN A 97 2.57 -19.79 -5.78
N ILE A 98 1.83 -19.10 -4.92
CA ILE A 98 1.88 -19.26 -3.46
C ILE A 98 0.60 -19.92 -2.96
N LYS A 99 0.76 -20.96 -2.12
CA LYS A 99 -0.35 -21.55 -1.36
C LYS A 99 -0.27 -21.13 0.09
N ILE A 100 -1.37 -20.58 0.62
CA ILE A 100 -1.48 -20.13 2.01
C ILE A 100 -2.58 -20.91 2.73
N GLU A 101 -2.30 -21.36 3.96
CA GLU A 101 -3.25 -21.97 4.88
C GLU A 101 -3.08 -21.36 6.28
N GLY A 102 -4.17 -21.15 7.03
CA GLY A 102 -4.14 -20.63 8.40
C GLY A 102 -4.36 -19.11 8.51
N GLU A 103 -3.76 -18.50 9.52
CA GLU A 103 -3.92 -17.07 9.84
C GLU A 103 -3.11 -16.15 8.90
N LEU A 104 -3.81 -15.45 8.00
CA LEU A 104 -3.20 -14.56 7.02
C LEU A 104 -2.38 -13.43 7.64
N ASP A 105 -2.80 -12.89 8.80
CA ASP A 105 -2.10 -11.78 9.45
C ASP A 105 -0.67 -12.13 9.85
N LEU A 106 -0.44 -13.38 10.28
CA LEU A 106 0.90 -13.87 10.62
C LEU A 106 1.79 -13.98 9.39
N ILE A 107 1.24 -14.47 8.27
CA ILE A 107 1.96 -14.54 7.00
C ILE A 107 2.27 -13.13 6.49
N ASN A 108 1.31 -12.22 6.54
CA ASN A 108 1.50 -10.83 6.12
C ASN A 108 2.57 -10.13 6.96
N GLN A 109 2.62 -10.37 8.27
CA GLN A 109 3.68 -9.84 9.15
C GLN A 109 5.06 -10.35 8.73
N VAL A 110 5.20 -11.65 8.44
CA VAL A 110 6.48 -12.21 7.99
C VAL A 110 6.83 -11.73 6.58
N ALA A 111 5.87 -11.68 5.65
CA ALA A 111 6.11 -11.21 4.28
C ALA A 111 6.60 -9.76 4.25
N LYS A 112 5.99 -8.87 5.03
CA LYS A 112 6.44 -7.46 5.14
C LYS A 112 7.90 -7.33 5.57
N SER A 113 8.41 -8.24 6.40
CA SER A 113 9.82 -8.23 6.83
C SER A 113 10.83 -8.48 5.70
N LEU A 114 10.38 -9.00 4.56
CA LEU A 114 11.24 -9.28 3.41
C LEU A 114 11.61 -8.02 2.61
N LEU A 115 10.82 -6.94 2.71
CA LEU A 115 10.97 -5.75 1.87
C LEU A 115 12.19 -4.91 2.25
N ARG A 116 12.81 -4.26 1.27
CA ARG A 116 13.93 -3.32 1.48
C ARG A 116 13.75 -2.08 0.63
N PRO A 117 14.04 -0.86 1.13
CA PRO A 117 13.98 0.31 0.30
C PRO A 117 15.16 0.33 -0.67
N SER A 118 14.95 0.94 -1.84
CA SER A 118 16.06 1.27 -2.73
C SER A 118 16.89 2.42 -2.15
N ASN A 119 18.11 2.63 -2.66
CA ASN A 119 18.92 3.79 -2.26
C ASN A 119 18.23 5.11 -2.62
N ASP A 120 17.55 5.19 -3.77
CA ASP A 120 16.78 6.37 -4.17
C ASP A 120 15.64 6.65 -3.19
N THR A 121 14.91 5.61 -2.77
CA THR A 121 13.86 5.71 -1.73
C THR A 121 14.43 6.25 -0.42
N LEU A 122 15.57 5.72 0.03
CA LEU A 122 16.25 6.16 1.25
C LEU A 122 16.69 7.62 1.16
N GLU A 123 17.26 8.04 0.04
CA GLU A 123 17.69 9.41 -0.21
C GLU A 123 16.52 10.39 -0.22
N ARG A 124 15.40 10.02 -0.86
CA ARG A 124 14.18 10.83 -0.91
C ARG A 124 13.54 11.02 0.45
N PHE A 125 13.37 9.95 1.22
CA PHE A 125 12.86 10.05 2.58
C PHE A 125 13.82 10.81 3.50
N GLY A 126 15.13 10.56 3.38
CA GLY A 126 16.14 11.32 4.11
C GLY A 126 16.09 12.81 3.80
N TYR A 127 15.98 13.18 2.52
CA TYR A 127 15.84 14.58 2.10
C TYR A 127 14.56 15.21 2.64
N ALA A 128 13.41 14.54 2.50
CA ALA A 128 12.12 15.03 2.99
C ALA A 128 12.09 15.22 4.51
N GLN A 129 12.64 14.28 5.29
CA GLN A 129 12.63 14.36 6.75
C GLN A 129 13.60 15.41 7.31
N ASN A 130 14.74 15.66 6.65
CA ASN A 130 15.80 16.52 7.18
C ASN A 130 15.76 17.97 6.67
N ARG A 131 14.94 18.28 5.66
CA ARG A 131 14.75 19.67 5.19
C ARG A 131 13.91 20.48 6.15
N ASN A 132 14.22 21.78 6.27
CA ASN A 132 13.38 22.73 6.98
C ASN A 132 12.35 23.33 6.02
N ALA A 133 11.10 22.88 6.09
CA ALA A 133 10.01 23.40 5.27
C ALA A 133 8.98 24.14 6.12
N LYS A 134 8.63 25.37 5.73
CA LYS A 134 7.62 26.18 6.43
C LYS A 134 6.24 25.50 6.45
N SER A 135 5.95 24.67 5.45
CA SER A 135 4.72 23.88 5.36
C SER A 135 4.58 22.85 6.49
N TYR A 136 5.66 22.44 7.17
CA TYR A 136 5.57 21.43 8.26
C TYR A 136 4.90 21.97 9.52
N SER A 137 4.70 23.29 9.60
CA SER A 137 3.90 23.94 10.64
C SER A 137 2.49 24.35 10.19
N MET A 138 2.01 23.85 9.05
CA MET A 138 0.67 24.19 8.56
C MET A 138 -0.44 23.47 9.33
N ASN A 139 -1.60 24.12 9.39
CA ASN A 139 -2.77 23.62 10.13
C ASN A 139 -3.95 23.35 9.18
N GLU A 140 -3.82 23.73 7.92
CA GLU A 140 -4.83 23.62 6.87
C GLU A 140 -4.13 23.47 5.52
N ILE A 141 -4.81 22.84 4.56
CA ILE A 141 -4.34 22.72 3.18
C ILE A 141 -5.08 23.73 2.32
N ALA A 142 -4.32 24.56 1.62
CA ALA A 142 -4.87 25.57 0.74
C ALA A 142 -5.57 24.94 -0.47
N ARG A 143 -6.75 25.45 -0.81
CA ARG A 143 -7.43 25.18 -2.08
C ARG A 143 -7.05 26.26 -3.09
N VAL A 144 -6.58 25.83 -4.26
CA VAL A 144 -6.11 26.70 -5.33
C VAL A 144 -6.87 26.34 -6.61
N SER A 145 -7.58 27.31 -7.18
CA SER A 145 -8.34 27.12 -8.41
C SER A 145 -7.39 27.00 -9.60
N ASN A 146 -7.33 25.79 -10.20
CA ASN A 146 -6.64 25.45 -11.45
C ASN A 146 -5.30 26.20 -11.67
N PRO A 147 -4.31 26.00 -10.78
CA PRO A 147 -3.01 26.69 -10.87
C PRO A 147 -2.23 26.26 -12.12
N THR A 148 -1.20 27.02 -12.47
CA THR A 148 -0.28 26.62 -13.53
C THR A 148 0.61 25.45 -13.07
N GLU A 149 1.17 24.70 -14.03
CA GLU A 149 2.18 23.68 -13.78
C GLU A 149 3.32 24.19 -12.89
N LEU A 150 3.83 25.40 -13.19
CA LEU A 150 4.89 26.02 -12.41
C LEU A 150 4.50 26.21 -10.94
N GLN A 151 3.28 26.65 -10.66
CA GLN A 151 2.80 26.84 -9.28
C GLN A 151 2.66 25.52 -8.52
N ILE A 152 2.33 24.43 -9.22
CA ILE A 152 2.31 23.09 -8.64
C ILE A 152 3.72 22.63 -8.30
N LEU A 153 4.65 22.77 -9.24
CA LEU A 153 6.07 22.41 -9.04
C LEU A 153 6.71 23.24 -7.93
N GLU A 154 6.36 24.53 -7.80
CA GLU A 154 6.77 25.39 -6.70
C GLU A 154 6.22 24.88 -5.35
N ALA A 155 4.94 24.50 -5.28
CA ALA A 155 4.35 23.90 -4.07
C ALA A 155 5.04 22.59 -3.68
N ILE A 156 5.36 21.73 -4.65
CA ILE A 156 6.13 20.50 -4.46
C ILE A 156 7.55 20.80 -3.94
N ALA A 157 8.27 21.74 -4.55
CA ALA A 157 9.61 22.15 -4.11
C ALA A 157 9.59 22.71 -2.67
N GLU A 158 8.51 23.40 -2.30
CA GLU A 158 8.23 23.87 -0.94
C GLU A 158 7.74 22.77 0.01
N SER A 159 7.56 21.53 -0.46
CA SER A 159 6.96 20.40 0.27
C SER A 159 5.65 20.82 0.93
N ARG A 160 4.86 21.59 0.18
CA ARG A 160 3.59 22.17 0.60
C ARG A 160 2.45 21.45 -0.12
N PRO A 161 1.67 20.61 0.58
CA PRO A 161 0.45 20.06 0.04
C PRO A 161 -0.53 21.17 -0.36
N ILE A 162 -1.21 20.98 -1.48
CA ILE A 162 -2.28 21.85 -1.96
C ILE A 162 -3.42 21.00 -2.49
N ILE A 163 -4.64 21.52 -2.44
CA ILE A 163 -5.77 20.96 -3.16
C ILE A 163 -6.05 21.85 -4.36
N ILE A 164 -6.09 21.26 -5.53
CA ILE A 164 -6.50 21.94 -6.75
C ILE A 164 -8.02 21.80 -6.89
N THR A 165 -8.69 22.92 -7.15
CA THR A 165 -10.11 22.98 -7.51
C THR A 165 -10.26 23.39 -8.97
N ASP A 166 -11.47 23.25 -9.51
CA ASP A 166 -11.81 23.71 -10.87
C ASP A 166 -10.91 23.06 -11.95
N LEU A 167 -10.56 21.79 -11.75
CA LEU A 167 -9.75 21.00 -12.69
C LEU A 167 -10.47 20.83 -14.01
N TYR A 168 -9.68 20.88 -15.09
CA TYR A 168 -10.14 20.43 -16.38
C TYR A 168 -9.76 18.96 -16.58
N THR A 169 -10.75 18.14 -16.93
CA THR A 169 -10.56 16.76 -17.38
C THR A 169 -11.34 16.55 -18.66
N LYS A 170 -10.93 15.57 -19.47
CA LYS A 170 -11.59 15.25 -20.74
C LYS A 170 -13.10 15.00 -20.56
N VAL A 171 -13.46 14.35 -19.46
CA VAL A 171 -14.85 14.16 -19.02
C VAL A 171 -15.04 14.91 -17.70
N PRO A 172 -16.02 15.83 -17.59
CA PRO A 172 -16.31 16.52 -16.32
C PRO A 172 -16.60 15.53 -15.20
N VAL A 173 -16.12 15.82 -13.98
CA VAL A 173 -16.33 14.94 -12.83
C VAL A 173 -17.81 14.68 -12.52
N SER A 174 -18.67 15.68 -12.78
CA SER A 174 -20.13 15.61 -12.61
C SER A 174 -20.79 14.55 -13.46
N ASP A 175 -20.14 14.12 -14.54
CA ASP A 175 -20.70 13.21 -15.51
C ASP A 175 -20.30 11.75 -15.22
N TRP A 176 -19.49 11.51 -14.19
CA TRP A 176 -19.13 10.17 -13.75
C TRP A 176 -20.16 9.61 -12.78
N SER A 177 -20.50 8.34 -13.00
CA SER A 177 -21.30 7.51 -12.09
C SER A 177 -20.83 6.06 -12.24
N LEU A 178 -21.20 5.18 -11.31
CA LEU A 178 -20.91 3.75 -11.45
C LEU A 178 -21.60 3.15 -12.68
N GLU A 179 -22.81 3.61 -13.02
CA GLU A 179 -23.52 3.19 -14.23
C GLU A 179 -22.73 3.55 -15.49
N ARG A 180 -22.23 4.79 -15.56
CA ARG A 180 -21.38 5.21 -16.68
C ARG A 180 -20.09 4.42 -16.74
N LEU A 181 -19.42 4.20 -15.60
CA LEU A 181 -18.19 3.42 -15.55
C LEU A 181 -18.40 2.01 -16.13
N VAL A 182 -19.54 1.39 -15.81
CA VAL A 182 -19.93 0.08 -16.38
C VAL A 182 -20.28 0.20 -17.86
N ASN A 183 -20.99 1.24 -18.30
CA ASN A 183 -21.36 1.41 -19.71
C ASN A 183 -20.13 1.62 -20.60
N ASP A 184 -19.16 2.42 -20.13
CA ASP A 184 -17.99 2.82 -20.90
C ASP A 184 -16.89 1.72 -20.87
N TYR A 185 -16.74 0.99 -19.75
CA TYR A 185 -15.61 0.06 -19.54
C TYR A 185 -15.99 -1.36 -19.14
N ARG A 186 -17.23 -1.82 -19.36
CA ARG A 186 -17.75 -3.13 -18.90
C ARG A 186 -16.74 -4.29 -18.94
N ASN A 187 -16.13 -4.48 -20.11
CA ASN A 187 -15.29 -5.64 -20.42
C ASN A 187 -13.79 -5.38 -20.22
N VAL A 188 -13.41 -4.19 -19.74
CA VAL A 188 -12.01 -3.86 -19.47
C VAL A 188 -11.53 -4.70 -18.28
N PRO A 189 -10.44 -5.48 -18.42
CA PRO A 189 -9.83 -6.18 -17.30
C PRO A 189 -9.34 -5.18 -16.26
N LEU A 190 -9.80 -5.31 -15.01
CA LEU A 190 -9.43 -4.39 -13.93
C LEU A 190 -8.26 -4.94 -13.11
N ARG A 191 -8.33 -6.22 -12.71
CA ARG A 191 -7.28 -6.86 -11.91
C ARG A 191 -7.34 -8.38 -11.96
N VAL A 192 -6.23 -9.01 -11.59
CA VAL A 192 -6.11 -10.46 -11.39
C VAL A 192 -6.28 -10.77 -9.90
N ARG A 193 -7.17 -11.70 -9.55
CA ARG A 193 -7.40 -12.13 -8.16
C ARG A 193 -6.68 -13.43 -7.79
N SER A 194 -6.40 -14.28 -8.79
CA SER A 194 -5.67 -15.54 -8.67
C SER A 194 -5.17 -15.96 -10.06
N ALA A 195 -4.34 -17.01 -10.15
CA ALA A 195 -3.72 -17.46 -11.40
C ALA A 195 -4.68 -17.54 -12.61
N ASP A 196 -5.96 -17.85 -12.40
CA ASP A 196 -6.95 -18.06 -13.47
C ASP A 196 -8.18 -17.12 -13.38
N GLN A 197 -8.19 -16.12 -12.49
CA GLN A 197 -9.35 -15.24 -12.29
C GLN A 197 -9.00 -13.78 -12.52
N GLU A 198 -9.34 -13.29 -13.71
CA GLU A 198 -9.43 -11.87 -14.03
C GLU A 198 -10.81 -11.34 -13.62
N GLU A 199 -10.85 -10.13 -13.08
CA GLU A 199 -12.08 -9.42 -12.72
C GLU A 199 -12.18 -8.18 -13.62
N THR A 200 -13.28 -8.07 -14.37
CA THR A 200 -13.57 -6.89 -15.21
C THR A 200 -14.11 -5.73 -14.38
N VAL A 201 -14.12 -4.52 -14.95
CA VAL A 201 -14.73 -3.33 -14.31
C VAL A 201 -16.18 -3.60 -13.92
N ALA A 202 -16.99 -4.21 -14.79
CA ALA A 202 -18.39 -4.46 -14.46
C ALA A 202 -18.58 -5.49 -13.34
N GLU A 203 -17.80 -6.56 -13.32
CA GLU A 203 -17.83 -7.55 -12.24
C GLU A 203 -17.45 -6.91 -10.90
N PHE A 204 -16.41 -6.08 -10.89
CA PHE A 204 -16.00 -5.34 -9.70
C PHE A 204 -17.10 -4.38 -9.22
N VAL A 205 -17.68 -3.57 -10.11
CA VAL A 205 -18.76 -2.62 -9.77
C VAL A 205 -19.99 -3.35 -9.22
N ASN A 206 -20.38 -4.47 -9.83
CA ASN A 206 -21.49 -5.29 -9.34
C ASN A 206 -21.19 -5.85 -7.94
N ARG A 207 -19.96 -6.25 -7.66
CA ARG A 207 -19.55 -6.73 -6.34
C ARG A 207 -19.62 -5.64 -5.28
N ILE A 208 -19.05 -4.46 -5.53
CA ILE A 208 -19.03 -3.37 -4.52
C ILE A 208 -20.41 -2.76 -4.26
N THR A 209 -21.35 -2.89 -5.20
CA THR A 209 -22.74 -2.43 -5.04
C THR A 209 -23.65 -3.47 -4.38
N SER A 210 -23.29 -4.76 -4.45
CA SER A 210 -24.02 -5.86 -3.79
C SER A 210 -23.47 -6.24 -2.42
N THR A 211 -22.29 -5.76 -2.04
CA THR A 211 -21.65 -6.07 -0.75
C THR A 211 -22.33 -5.29 0.37
N GLU A 212 -22.85 -6.00 1.38
CA GLU A 212 -23.20 -5.39 2.66
C GLU A 212 -21.90 -5.00 3.40
N LEU A 213 -21.83 -3.76 3.89
CA LEU A 213 -20.68 -3.26 4.65
C LEU A 213 -20.67 -3.87 6.06
N ASP A 214 -20.01 -5.03 6.23
CA ASP A 214 -19.74 -5.60 7.56
C ASP A 214 -18.35 -5.12 8.05
N SER A 215 -18.34 -4.40 9.18
CA SER A 215 -17.13 -3.84 9.77
C SER A 215 -16.33 -4.84 10.62
N ASN A 216 -16.89 -6.02 10.94
CA ASN A 216 -16.36 -6.85 12.01
C ASN A 216 -15.04 -7.58 11.70
N LYS A 217 -14.64 -7.72 10.42
CA LYS A 217 -13.33 -8.31 10.02
C LYS A 217 -12.80 -7.76 8.70
N ILE A 218 -12.24 -6.55 8.75
CA ILE A 218 -11.59 -5.94 7.58
C ILE A 218 -10.07 -6.09 7.66
N ILE A 219 -9.50 -6.87 6.73
CA ILE A 219 -8.05 -7.06 6.53
C ILE A 219 -7.67 -6.35 5.23
N GLU A 220 -6.74 -5.41 5.32
CA GLU A 220 -6.10 -4.74 4.17
C GLU A 220 -5.42 -5.80 3.28
N GLY A 221 -5.70 -5.79 1.98
CA GLY A 221 -5.21 -6.81 1.03
C GLY A 221 -6.22 -7.90 0.67
N HIS A 222 -7.31 -8.09 1.43
CA HIS A 222 -8.09 -9.32 1.34
C HIS A 222 -9.62 -9.17 1.44
N THR A 223 -10.15 -8.44 2.43
CA THR A 223 -11.62 -8.47 2.68
C THR A 223 -12.33 -7.18 2.31
N LYS A 224 -11.61 -6.10 1.97
CA LYS A 224 -12.22 -4.87 1.46
C LYS A 224 -12.68 -5.08 0.02
N ALA A 225 -13.91 -4.67 -0.28
CA ALA A 225 -14.37 -4.57 -1.66
C ALA A 225 -13.75 -3.31 -2.29
N TYR A 226 -12.42 -3.30 -2.44
CA TYR A 226 -11.59 -2.16 -2.82
C TYR A 226 -10.49 -2.61 -3.80
N THR A 227 -10.11 -1.74 -4.76
CA THR A 227 -9.05 -2.03 -5.74
C THR A 227 -7.65 -1.93 -5.15
N GLU A 228 -7.49 -1.24 -4.02
CA GLU A 228 -6.22 -1.12 -3.29
C GLU A 228 -5.07 -0.56 -4.13
N GLY A 229 -5.38 0.36 -5.05
CA GLY A 229 -4.36 1.03 -5.86
C GLY A 229 -3.72 0.12 -6.91
N CYS A 230 -4.44 -0.89 -7.43
CA CYS A 230 -4.00 -1.59 -8.63
C CYS A 230 -3.89 -0.61 -9.82
N SER A 231 -3.14 -1.00 -10.86
CA SER A 231 -2.97 -0.17 -12.04
C SER A 231 -4.32 0.19 -12.67
N LEU A 232 -4.49 1.45 -13.05
CA LEU A 232 -5.61 1.90 -13.87
C LEU A 232 -5.41 1.31 -15.29
N PRO A 233 -6.42 0.63 -15.86
CA PRO A 233 -6.34 0.10 -17.24
C PRO A 233 -6.05 1.19 -18.27
N GLU A 234 -5.24 0.88 -19.29
CA GLU A 234 -4.79 1.83 -20.31
C GLU A 234 -5.95 2.50 -21.05
N GLU A 235 -7.04 1.75 -21.29
CA GLU A 235 -8.26 2.24 -21.94
C GLU A 235 -8.93 3.38 -21.15
N MET A 236 -8.67 3.46 -19.84
CA MET A 236 -9.24 4.47 -18.94
C MET A 236 -8.35 5.71 -18.79
N HIS A 237 -7.05 5.64 -19.12
CA HIS A 237 -6.06 6.68 -18.78
C HIS A 237 -6.48 8.09 -19.22
N ASN A 238 -6.90 8.23 -20.48
CA ASN A 238 -7.23 9.54 -21.09
C ASN A 238 -8.43 10.23 -20.45
N ASP A 239 -9.34 9.48 -19.85
CA ASP A 239 -10.59 10.01 -19.32
C ASP A 239 -10.46 10.53 -17.89
N PHE A 240 -9.40 10.11 -17.18
CA PHE A 240 -9.10 10.52 -15.79
C PHE A 240 -7.85 11.41 -15.66
N LEU A 241 -7.08 11.63 -16.74
CA LEU A 241 -5.89 12.47 -16.72
C LEU A 241 -6.20 13.94 -16.40
N PRO A 242 -5.60 14.53 -15.34
CA PRO A 242 -5.68 15.96 -15.05
C PRO A 242 -4.95 16.81 -16.10
N ASN A 243 -5.44 18.02 -16.37
CA ASN A 243 -4.93 18.93 -17.40
C ASN A 243 -3.53 19.54 -17.20
N HIS A 244 -2.80 19.14 -16.16
CA HIS A 244 -1.56 19.80 -15.75
C HIS A 244 -0.32 19.07 -16.25
N PHE A 245 -0.36 17.75 -16.42
CA PHE A 245 0.79 16.99 -16.89
C PHE A 245 0.32 15.92 -17.87
N SER A 246 1.23 15.47 -18.74
CA SER A 246 0.99 14.39 -19.67
C SER A 246 1.09 13.02 -18.98
N LEU A 247 0.66 11.96 -19.66
CA LEU A 247 0.84 10.59 -19.15
C LEU A 247 2.32 10.21 -19.01
N ASP A 248 3.21 10.78 -19.84
CA ASP A 248 4.64 10.49 -19.83
C ASP A 248 5.34 11.07 -18.58
N ASP A 249 4.78 12.14 -18.02
CA ASP A 249 5.28 12.78 -16.80
C ASP A 249 4.99 11.95 -15.54
N TYR A 250 4.11 10.93 -15.63
CA TYR A 250 3.72 10.09 -14.51
C TYR A 250 4.26 8.66 -14.64
N ILE A 251 4.41 7.97 -13.50
CA ILE A 251 4.41 6.50 -13.50
C ILE A 251 2.99 5.98 -13.80
N ALA A 252 2.85 4.66 -13.98
CA ALA A 252 1.54 4.05 -14.25
C ALA A 252 0.50 4.48 -13.19
N PRO A 253 -0.63 5.07 -13.60
CA PRO A 253 -1.65 5.54 -12.67
C PRO A 253 -2.34 4.38 -11.96
N GLN A 254 -2.90 4.66 -10.79
CA GLN A 254 -3.56 3.68 -9.94
C GLN A 254 -5.04 4.01 -9.73
N ILE A 255 -5.88 2.99 -9.69
CA ILE A 255 -7.31 3.11 -9.41
C ILE A 255 -7.63 2.78 -7.95
N TRP A 256 -8.44 3.64 -7.32
CA TRP A 256 -8.92 3.51 -5.95
C TRP A 256 -10.45 3.50 -5.91
N LEU A 257 -11.06 2.38 -6.30
CA LEU A 257 -12.50 2.18 -6.41
C LEU A 257 -12.97 1.16 -5.38
N GLY A 258 -14.05 1.45 -4.67
CA GLY A 258 -14.77 0.44 -3.91
C GLY A 258 -15.63 0.95 -2.76
N SER A 259 -16.05 0.02 -1.92
CA SER A 259 -16.93 0.25 -0.76
C SER A 259 -16.20 -0.11 0.52
N VAL A 260 -15.88 0.90 1.33
CA VAL A 260 -15.12 0.76 2.58
C VAL A 260 -15.92 1.43 3.71
N PRO A 261 -16.07 0.79 4.89
CA PRO A 261 -16.70 1.44 6.04
C PRO A 261 -16.00 2.74 6.44
N VAL A 262 -16.77 3.69 6.94
CA VAL A 262 -16.30 5.05 7.23
C VAL A 262 -15.33 5.15 8.41
N ASP A 263 -15.34 4.14 9.28
CA ASP A 263 -14.55 3.99 10.49
C ASP A 263 -13.27 3.16 10.28
N VAL A 264 -13.07 2.60 9.09
CA VAL A 264 -11.88 1.82 8.73
C VAL A 264 -11.06 2.62 7.71
N PRO A 265 -9.72 2.75 7.88
CA PRO A 265 -8.90 3.38 6.86
C PRO A 265 -8.98 2.60 5.56
N ALA A 266 -9.24 3.27 4.44
CA ALA A 266 -9.09 2.69 3.11
C ALA A 266 -7.62 2.35 2.83
N SER A 267 -6.72 3.25 3.20
CA SER A 267 -5.26 3.05 3.23
C SER A 267 -4.75 3.42 4.62
N SER A 268 -4.05 2.48 5.26
CA SER A 268 -3.43 2.68 6.58
C SER A 268 -2.37 3.79 6.56
N LEU A 269 -1.93 4.29 7.72
CA LEU A 269 -0.91 5.34 7.77
C LEU A 269 0.41 4.89 7.12
N HIS A 270 0.86 5.63 6.11
CA HIS A 270 2.10 5.38 5.39
C HIS A 270 2.62 6.65 4.72
N HIS A 271 3.78 6.59 4.07
CA HIS A 271 4.23 7.62 3.12
C HIS A 271 4.94 7.00 1.92
N ASP A 272 4.97 7.75 0.82
CA ASP A 272 5.57 7.37 -0.46
C ASP A 272 6.74 8.28 -0.82
N PRO A 273 7.77 7.79 -1.54
CA PRO A 273 8.95 8.56 -1.86
C PRO A 273 8.75 9.53 -3.05
N LEU A 274 7.63 9.44 -3.76
CA LEU A 274 7.35 10.24 -4.96
C LEU A 274 6.29 11.31 -4.68
N ASP A 275 6.30 12.37 -5.49
CA ASP A 275 5.27 13.40 -5.46
C ASP A 275 3.95 12.84 -6.02
N GLY A 276 2.96 12.71 -5.14
CA GLY A 276 1.69 12.06 -5.42
C GLY A 276 0.57 13.04 -5.73
N PHE A 277 -0.37 12.58 -6.54
CA PHE A 277 -1.58 13.29 -6.93
C PHE A 277 -2.76 12.36 -6.70
N LEU A 278 -3.78 12.77 -5.95
CA LEU A 278 -4.99 11.97 -5.72
C LEU A 278 -6.21 12.72 -6.22
N TYR A 279 -6.76 12.27 -7.35
CA TYR A 279 -7.94 12.86 -7.99
C TYR A 279 -9.21 12.19 -7.50
N GLN A 280 -10.09 12.92 -6.82
CA GLN A 280 -11.35 12.37 -6.32
C GLN A 280 -12.47 12.50 -7.36
N ILE A 281 -13.10 11.36 -7.67
CA ILE A 281 -14.09 11.26 -8.78
C ILE A 281 -15.49 10.99 -8.23
N LEU A 282 -15.65 10.00 -7.34
CA LEU A 282 -16.94 9.67 -6.70
C LEU A 282 -16.79 9.57 -5.18
N GLY A 283 -17.76 10.10 -4.44
CA GLY A 283 -17.73 10.15 -2.98
C GLY A 283 -16.65 11.10 -2.44
N ARG A 284 -16.55 11.21 -1.12
CA ARG A 284 -15.54 12.03 -0.43
C ARG A 284 -14.54 11.15 0.31
N LYS A 285 -13.29 11.61 0.39
CA LYS A 285 -12.25 11.00 1.22
C LYS A 285 -11.77 11.99 2.29
N LYS A 286 -11.58 11.51 3.52
CA LYS A 286 -10.83 12.24 4.55
C LYS A 286 -9.38 11.77 4.50
N LEU A 287 -8.45 12.71 4.42
CA LEU A 287 -7.03 12.44 4.58
C LEU A 287 -6.55 13.03 5.90
N VAL A 288 -5.80 12.24 6.66
CA VAL A 288 -5.07 12.67 7.86
C VAL A 288 -3.60 12.67 7.49
N LEU A 289 -3.01 13.85 7.35
CA LEU A 289 -1.66 14.05 6.82
C LEU A 289 -0.71 14.50 7.91
N TYR A 290 0.52 14.00 7.89
CA TYR A 290 1.59 14.43 8.79
C TYR A 290 2.81 14.80 7.95
N SER A 291 3.45 15.90 8.29
CA SER A 291 4.68 16.31 7.61
C SER A 291 5.81 15.29 7.82
N PRO A 292 6.75 15.18 6.88
CA PRO A 292 7.90 14.27 6.98
C PRO A 292 8.67 14.35 8.32
N ASP A 293 8.80 15.55 8.91
CA ASP A 293 9.48 15.76 10.21
C ASP A 293 8.75 15.12 11.41
N GLN A 294 7.52 14.63 11.22
CA GLN A 294 6.77 13.91 12.25
C GLN A 294 7.18 12.44 12.36
N ALA A 295 8.00 11.89 11.46
CA ALA A 295 8.42 10.49 11.44
C ALA A 295 8.82 9.90 12.81
N PRO A 296 9.57 10.60 13.69
CA PRO A 296 9.93 10.10 15.03
C PRO A 296 8.73 9.82 15.96
N TYR A 297 7.54 10.32 15.62
CA TYR A 297 6.30 10.14 16.40
C TYR A 297 5.35 9.12 15.77
N LEU A 298 5.59 8.71 14.52
CA LEU A 298 4.65 7.89 13.73
C LEU A 298 5.02 6.41 13.68
N TYR A 299 6.21 6.02 14.19
CA TYR A 299 6.65 4.62 14.20
C TYR A 299 6.61 3.95 12.81
N PRO A 300 7.29 4.52 11.80
CA PRO A 300 7.39 3.91 10.48
C PRO A 300 8.07 2.53 10.58
N MET A 301 7.57 1.56 9.80
CA MET A 301 8.12 0.21 9.78
C MET A 301 9.54 0.20 9.21
N LYS A 302 10.39 -0.66 9.75
CA LYS A 302 11.78 -0.83 9.31
C LYS A 302 11.91 -1.47 7.93
N ALA A 303 11.09 -2.48 7.64
CA ALA A 303 11.07 -3.17 6.35
C ALA A 303 9.94 -2.60 5.48
N TYR A 304 10.31 -2.09 4.31
CA TYR A 304 9.43 -1.42 3.36
C TYR A 304 10.09 -1.33 1.99
N ASN A 305 9.33 -1.05 0.94
CA ASN A 305 9.80 -0.84 -0.42
C ASN A 305 9.60 0.65 -0.82
N ASN A 306 8.84 0.97 -1.89
CA ASN A 306 8.40 2.33 -2.21
C ASN A 306 7.10 2.75 -1.49
N TYR A 307 6.64 1.96 -0.52
CA TYR A 307 5.53 2.26 0.37
C TYR A 307 5.99 1.95 1.79
N GLN A 308 6.14 2.96 2.66
CA GLN A 308 6.57 2.76 4.04
C GLN A 308 5.39 2.95 5.01
N PRO A 309 4.77 1.85 5.49
CA PRO A 309 3.70 1.91 6.46
C PRO A 309 4.21 2.28 7.86
N CYS A 310 3.28 2.67 8.72
CA CYS A 310 3.52 2.89 10.14
C CYS A 310 2.88 1.79 10.98
N TRP A 311 3.49 1.51 12.14
CA TRP A 311 2.90 0.62 13.14
C TRP A 311 1.71 1.25 13.86
N VAL A 312 1.77 2.56 14.10
CA VAL A 312 0.68 3.26 14.80
C VAL A 312 -0.55 3.39 13.91
N LYS A 313 -1.72 3.22 14.53
CA LYS A 313 -3.04 3.39 13.90
C LYS A 313 -3.68 4.68 14.41
N PRO A 314 -3.81 5.74 13.60
CA PRO A 314 -4.37 7.01 14.05
C PRO A 314 -5.81 6.92 14.56
N GLU A 315 -6.62 6.01 14.00
CA GLU A 315 -8.02 5.81 14.37
C GLU A 315 -8.20 5.18 15.75
N GLU A 316 -7.23 4.38 16.22
CA GLU A 316 -7.26 3.70 17.51
C GLU A 316 -5.82 3.56 18.06
N PRO A 317 -5.20 4.66 18.52
CA PRO A 317 -3.79 4.64 18.90
C PRO A 317 -3.56 3.89 20.22
N ASP A 318 -2.84 2.76 20.17
CA ASP A 318 -2.29 2.12 21.37
C ASP A 318 -1.11 2.93 21.90
N TYR A 319 -1.45 3.83 22.80
CA TYR A 319 -0.52 4.71 23.46
C TYR A 319 0.41 4.06 24.48
N GLY A 320 0.14 2.82 24.90
CA GLY A 320 1.05 2.02 25.72
C GLY A 320 2.23 1.53 24.89
N LYS A 321 1.96 1.11 23.65
CA LYS A 321 2.96 0.67 22.66
C LYS A 321 3.63 1.83 21.92
N PHE A 322 2.85 2.85 21.56
CA PHE A 322 3.26 3.99 20.74
C PHE A 322 3.15 5.34 21.48
N PRO A 323 3.81 5.53 22.64
CA PRO A 323 3.61 6.70 23.48
C PRO A 323 3.99 8.04 22.82
N LEU A 324 4.96 8.04 21.90
CA LEU A 324 5.43 9.25 21.20
C LEU A 324 4.38 9.82 20.24
N PHE A 325 3.42 9.01 19.80
CA PHE A 325 2.37 9.44 18.86
C PHE A 325 1.51 10.58 19.42
N ARG A 326 1.44 10.75 20.75
CA ARG A 326 0.81 11.93 21.38
C ARG A 326 1.39 13.26 20.95
N LYS A 327 2.63 13.26 20.46
CA LYS A 327 3.34 14.46 20.00
C LYS A 327 3.17 14.71 18.50
N ALA A 328 2.63 13.74 17.75
CA ALA A 328 2.39 13.87 16.34
C ALA A 328 1.35 14.96 16.08
N ARG A 329 1.59 15.80 15.08
CA ARG A 329 0.65 16.83 14.63
C ARG A 329 0.23 16.52 13.21
N SER A 330 -1.09 16.39 13.02
CA SER A 330 -1.69 16.19 11.71
C SER A 330 -2.32 17.47 11.18
N VAL A 331 -2.51 17.49 9.86
CA VAL A 331 -3.50 18.31 9.18
C VAL A 331 -4.52 17.38 8.54
N GLU A 332 -5.80 17.62 8.80
CA GLU A 332 -6.90 16.84 8.22
C GLU A 332 -7.56 17.62 7.09
N VAL A 333 -7.97 16.91 6.05
CA VAL A 333 -8.74 17.51 4.96
C VAL A 333 -9.75 16.53 4.38
N THR A 334 -10.92 17.03 4.01
CA THR A 334 -11.86 16.30 3.15
C THR A 334 -11.62 16.68 1.70
N LEU A 335 -11.39 15.68 0.86
CA LEU A 335 -11.27 15.78 -0.58
C LEU A 335 -12.61 15.41 -1.22
N ASN A 336 -13.17 16.32 -2.00
CA ASN A 336 -14.49 16.21 -2.64
C ASN A 336 -14.35 15.82 -4.12
N PRO A 337 -15.40 15.27 -4.75
CA PRO A 337 -15.42 15.05 -6.20
C PRO A 337 -15.01 16.31 -6.97
N GLY A 338 -14.04 16.16 -7.87
CA GLY A 338 -13.49 17.26 -8.69
C GLY A 338 -12.28 17.94 -8.08
N GLU A 339 -11.89 17.56 -6.86
CA GLU A 339 -10.67 18.07 -6.22
C GLU A 339 -9.49 17.11 -6.44
N LEU A 340 -8.30 17.67 -6.65
CA LEU A 340 -7.04 16.95 -6.78
C LEU A 340 -6.11 17.33 -5.63
N LEU A 341 -5.76 16.39 -4.76
CA LEU A 341 -4.71 16.63 -3.77
C LEU A 341 -3.34 16.47 -4.43
N VAL A 342 -2.48 17.48 -4.30
CA VAL A 342 -1.04 17.36 -4.55
C VAL A 342 -0.36 17.09 -3.21
N GLN A 343 0.28 15.94 -3.09
CA GLN A 343 0.97 15.46 -1.90
C GLN A 343 2.46 15.31 -2.21
N PRO A 344 3.31 16.24 -1.75
CA PRO A 344 4.75 16.15 -1.96
C PRO A 344 5.34 14.89 -1.30
N ALA A 345 6.44 14.40 -1.87
CA ALA A 345 7.15 13.21 -1.42
C ALA A 345 7.43 13.21 0.09
N GLY A 346 7.27 12.05 0.71
CA GLY A 346 7.56 11.79 2.11
C GLY A 346 6.49 12.21 3.11
N TRP A 347 5.42 12.90 2.69
CA TRP A 347 4.28 13.20 3.57
C TRP A 347 3.56 11.92 3.98
N PHE A 348 3.36 11.75 5.28
CA PHE A 348 2.60 10.63 5.81
C PHE A 348 1.11 10.90 5.69
N HIS A 349 0.35 9.86 5.40
CA HIS A 349 -1.07 9.97 5.16
C HIS A 349 -1.83 8.69 5.53
N ALA A 350 -2.98 8.86 6.15
CA ALA A 350 -4.02 7.85 6.30
C ALA A 350 -5.28 8.34 5.60
N VAL A 351 -5.98 7.43 4.91
CA VAL A 351 -7.11 7.80 4.02
C VAL A 351 -8.36 7.05 4.46
N TYR A 352 -9.47 7.77 4.65
CA TYR A 352 -10.77 7.22 5.05
C TYR A 352 -11.83 7.59 4.02
N CYS A 353 -12.69 6.64 3.65
CA CYS A 353 -13.83 6.91 2.78
C CYS A 353 -14.97 7.48 3.62
N LEU A 354 -15.49 8.67 3.28
CA LEU A 354 -16.65 9.24 3.98
C LEU A 354 -17.98 8.86 3.32
N ASP A 355 -17.92 8.44 2.06
CA ASP A 355 -19.03 7.92 1.30
C ASP A 355 -18.61 6.58 0.67
N SER A 356 -19.56 5.66 0.54
CA SER A 356 -19.36 4.36 -0.09
C SER A 356 -20.51 4.06 -1.03
N PRO A 357 -20.25 3.71 -2.31
CA PRO A 357 -18.92 3.53 -2.92
C PRO A 357 -18.14 4.84 -3.15
N THR A 358 -16.81 4.74 -3.22
CA THR A 358 -15.89 5.84 -3.58
C THR A 358 -15.06 5.48 -4.82
N PHE A 359 -14.60 6.50 -5.55
CA PHE A 359 -13.65 6.33 -6.65
C PHE A 359 -12.64 7.50 -6.69
N SER A 360 -11.35 7.18 -6.72
CA SER A 360 -10.26 8.10 -7.02
C SER A 360 -9.29 7.49 -8.02
N VAL A 361 -8.52 8.32 -8.70
CA VAL A 361 -7.32 7.90 -9.45
C VAL A 361 -6.12 8.62 -8.85
N SER A 362 -5.01 7.91 -8.65
CA SER A 362 -3.75 8.54 -8.27
C SER A 362 -2.70 8.47 -9.35
N TYR A 363 -1.80 9.44 -9.29
CA TYR A 363 -0.62 9.57 -10.13
C TYR A 363 0.58 9.87 -9.24
N PHE A 364 1.78 9.45 -9.66
CA PHE A 364 3.02 9.93 -9.08
C PHE A 364 3.93 10.44 -10.19
N LEU A 365 4.59 11.58 -9.96
CA LEU A 365 5.52 12.13 -10.94
C LEU A 365 6.69 11.18 -11.17
N ARG A 366 7.02 11.01 -12.45
CA ARG A 366 8.25 10.39 -12.90
C ARG A 366 9.37 11.42 -12.74
N HIS A 367 10.38 11.08 -11.96
CA HIS A 367 11.55 11.92 -11.72
C HIS A 367 12.76 11.44 -12.50
#